data_AF-A0A6S6XF32-F1
#
_entry.id   AF-A0A6S6XF32-F1
#
_cell.length_a   1.000
_cell.length_b   1.000
_cell.length_c   1.000
_cell.angle_alpha   90.00
_cell.angle_beta   90.00
_cell.angle_gamma   90.00
#
_symmetry.space_group_name_H-M   'P 1'
#
loop_
_entity.id
_entity.type
_entity.pdbx_description
1 polymer ?
#
loop_
_entity_poly.entity_id
_entity_poly.type
_entity_poly.pdbx_seq_one_letter_code
_entity_poly.pdbx_strand_id
1 'polypeptide(L)'
;MSTDVAQEPLDIFVRRVLAKSELLQTQEVFQENYSSDTLPKPLGTKAPLTLYIINHGAEASTESPNPSTGSPVKCVKLCKRILDQDPANTILCTQKSRVSLNFELVLVVEYEDNTFNVLTLPKDLSAFTKYTTDTKAFVGSTVLDPTTGAPIIQHQSVTQPYEQFVIKYNATSTAYANFEYTVTIPLSSFSAPLRKCELNDPTLQSYIVLRNLTYQVDVLDQYLAQAGATTTIWTTMVNFSLSEDIIDKLGINQDIQIMGTPEYVCQDSSCDCC
;
A
#
# COMPACT_ATOMS: atom_id res chain seq x y z
N MET A 1 56.14 12.03 22.16
CA MET A 1 54.79 11.57 22.55
C MET A 1 54.45 10.46 21.58
N SER A 2 54.21 9.25 22.09
CA SER A 2 53.86 8.09 21.27
C SER A 2 52.51 8.36 20.59
N THR A 3 52.48 8.31 19.26
CA THR A 3 51.25 8.36 18.45
C THR A 3 50.73 6.96 18.12
N ASP A 4 51.31 5.91 18.71
CA ASP A 4 50.85 4.54 18.50
C ASP A 4 49.61 4.30 19.37
N VAL A 5 48.45 4.71 18.85
CA VAL A 5 47.18 4.22 19.38
C VAL A 5 47.05 2.77 18.95
N ALA A 6 46.90 1.85 19.91
CA ALA A 6 46.77 0.43 19.64
C ALA A 6 45.60 0.20 18.68
N GLN A 7 45.87 -0.48 17.56
CA GLN A 7 44.81 -0.95 16.67
C GLN A 7 44.15 -2.16 17.32
N GLU A 8 42.83 -2.11 17.44
CA GLU A 8 42.02 -3.19 17.98
C GLU A 8 41.19 -3.82 16.85
N PRO A 9 40.90 -5.13 16.92
CA PRO A 9 39.97 -5.77 16.00
C PRO A 9 38.56 -5.23 16.26
N LEU A 10 38.03 -4.48 15.30
CA LEU A 10 36.63 -4.06 15.28
C LEU A 10 35.82 -5.10 14.53
N ASP A 11 34.94 -5.78 15.25
CA ASP A 11 33.99 -6.73 14.67
C ASP A 11 32.74 -5.97 14.19
N ILE A 12 32.61 -5.86 12.88
CA ILE A 12 31.49 -5.18 12.22
C ILE A 12 30.52 -6.23 11.69
N PHE A 13 29.32 -6.24 12.27
CA PHE A 13 28.21 -7.04 11.79
C PHE A 13 27.43 -6.29 10.70
N VAL A 14 27.52 -6.73 9.44
CA VAL A 14 26.86 -6.07 8.31
C VAL A 14 26.11 -7.05 7.43
N ARG A 15 25.18 -6.52 6.64
CA ARG A 15 24.50 -7.29 5.58
C ARG A 15 25.12 -7.00 4.24
N ARG A 16 25.71 -8.03 3.63
CA ARG A 16 26.16 -7.95 2.25
C ARG A 16 24.97 -8.14 1.32
N VAL A 17 24.64 -7.11 0.56
CA VAL A 17 23.65 -7.22 -0.52
C VAL A 17 24.23 -8.10 -1.63
N LEU A 18 23.54 -9.20 -1.93
CA LEU A 18 23.91 -10.13 -2.98
C LEU A 18 23.29 -9.73 -4.31
N ALA A 19 22.01 -9.32 -4.28
CA ALA A 19 21.30 -8.87 -5.46
C ALA A 19 20.19 -7.88 -5.09
N LYS A 20 19.78 -7.06 -6.05
CA LYS A 20 18.64 -6.14 -5.88
C LYS A 20 17.71 -6.19 -7.10
N SER A 21 16.42 -5.97 -6.88
CA SER A 21 15.42 -5.71 -7.92
C SER A 21 14.78 -4.36 -7.66
N GLU A 22 14.53 -3.60 -8.73
CA GLU A 22 13.94 -2.26 -8.64
C GLU A 22 12.68 -2.23 -9.52
N LEU A 23 11.53 -2.01 -8.90
CA LEU A 23 10.27 -1.78 -9.59
C LEU A 23 9.93 -0.29 -9.46
N LEU A 24 10.16 0.47 -10.53
CA LEU A 24 10.01 1.93 -10.52
C LEU A 24 8.56 2.34 -10.82
N GLN A 25 8.07 3.38 -10.13
CA GLN A 25 6.73 3.95 -10.31
C GLN A 25 5.61 2.92 -10.29
N THR A 26 5.74 1.91 -9.44
CA THR A 26 4.81 0.78 -9.36
C THR A 26 3.48 1.25 -8.77
N GLN A 27 2.40 1.12 -9.53
CA GLN A 27 1.06 1.48 -9.04
C GLN A 27 0.57 0.44 -8.02
N GLU A 28 0.50 0.85 -6.76
CA GLU A 28 0.11 0.00 -5.61
C GLU A 28 -1.40 0.01 -5.36
N VAL A 29 -2.05 1.16 -5.61
CA VAL A 29 -3.50 1.32 -5.45
C VAL A 29 -4.14 1.41 -6.84
N PHE A 30 -4.88 0.38 -7.18
CA PHE A 30 -5.52 0.22 -8.48
C PHE A 30 -6.79 -0.62 -8.34
N GLN A 31 -7.61 -0.60 -9.37
CA GLN A 31 -8.64 -1.60 -9.61
C GLN A 31 -8.37 -2.26 -10.96
N GLU A 32 -8.87 -3.47 -11.15
CA GLU A 32 -8.75 -4.18 -12.42
C GLU A 32 -9.76 -3.65 -13.44
N ASN A 33 -9.36 -3.55 -14.71
CA ASN A 33 -10.31 -3.29 -15.79
C ASN A 33 -11.16 -4.53 -16.03
N TYR A 34 -12.46 -4.32 -16.24
CA TYR A 34 -13.41 -5.39 -16.56
C TYR A 34 -14.00 -5.19 -17.96
N SER A 35 -14.40 -6.28 -18.61
CA SER A 35 -15.18 -6.23 -19.85
C SER A 35 -16.55 -5.61 -19.61
N SER A 36 -17.13 -5.00 -20.64
CA SER A 36 -18.48 -4.43 -20.63
C SER A 36 -19.59 -5.48 -20.81
N ASP A 37 -19.29 -6.76 -20.59
CA ASP A 37 -20.24 -7.86 -20.75
C ASP A 37 -21.26 -7.86 -19.59
N THR A 38 -22.43 -8.47 -19.81
CA THR A 38 -23.48 -8.61 -18.78
C THR A 38 -22.98 -9.27 -17.49
N LEU A 39 -21.95 -10.12 -17.61
CA LEU A 39 -21.15 -10.60 -16.51
C LEU A 39 -19.70 -10.14 -16.74
N PRO A 40 -19.27 -9.01 -16.13
CA PRO A 40 -17.97 -8.41 -16.39
C PRO A 40 -16.86 -9.39 -16.06
N LYS A 41 -15.88 -9.53 -16.96
CA LYS A 41 -14.72 -10.39 -16.76
C LYS A 41 -13.46 -9.58 -16.51
N PRO A 42 -12.60 -10.01 -15.57
CA PRO A 42 -11.31 -9.36 -15.34
C PRO A 42 -10.44 -9.40 -16.60
N LEU A 43 -9.87 -8.26 -16.99
CA LEU A 43 -9.00 -8.13 -18.17
C LEU A 43 -7.51 -8.25 -17.83
N GLY A 44 -7.14 -8.34 -16.55
CA GLY A 44 -5.76 -8.45 -16.08
C GLY A 44 -4.94 -7.18 -16.26
N THR A 45 -5.57 -6.03 -16.46
CA THR A 45 -4.92 -4.72 -16.62
C THR A 45 -5.38 -3.74 -15.55
N LYS A 46 -4.49 -2.84 -15.14
CA LYS A 46 -4.74 -1.86 -14.08
C LYS A 46 -5.51 -0.65 -14.59
N ALA A 47 -6.33 -0.10 -13.71
CA ALA A 47 -6.90 1.24 -13.79
C ALA A 47 -6.83 1.93 -12.42
N PRO A 48 -6.90 3.27 -12.37
CA PRO A 48 -7.08 4.00 -11.13
C PRO A 48 -8.26 3.47 -10.33
N LEU A 49 -8.13 3.44 -9.00
CA LEU A 49 -9.24 3.10 -8.11
C LEU A 49 -10.27 4.23 -8.17
N THR A 50 -11.50 3.91 -8.57
CA THR A 50 -12.59 4.89 -8.61
C THR A 50 -13.29 4.94 -7.26
N LEU A 51 -13.18 6.09 -6.60
CA LEU A 51 -13.85 6.42 -5.36
C LEU A 51 -15.09 7.27 -5.67
N TYR A 52 -16.21 6.96 -5.01
CA TYR A 52 -17.44 7.75 -5.06
C TYR A 52 -17.60 8.45 -3.72
N ILE A 53 -16.98 9.62 -3.55
CA ILE A 53 -16.93 10.33 -2.28
C ILE A 53 -18.27 11.05 -2.07
N ILE A 54 -18.91 10.86 -0.92
CA ILE A 54 -20.19 11.50 -0.59
C ILE A 54 -20.00 13.02 -0.54
N ASN A 55 -20.87 13.74 -1.25
CA ASN A 55 -20.84 15.20 -1.29
C ASN A 55 -21.09 15.78 0.12
N HIS A 56 -20.45 16.91 0.44
CA HIS A 56 -20.63 17.52 1.75
C HIS A 56 -22.09 18.01 1.92
N GLY A 57 -22.75 17.57 2.99
CA GLY A 57 -24.16 17.89 3.24
C GLY A 57 -25.16 17.10 2.40
N ALA A 58 -24.72 16.13 1.58
CA ALA A 58 -25.65 15.21 0.92
C ALA A 58 -26.23 14.22 1.92
N GLU A 59 -27.53 13.98 1.82
CA GLU A 59 -28.26 13.05 2.68
C GLU A 59 -28.83 11.89 1.86
N ALA A 60 -28.82 10.70 2.45
CA ALA A 60 -29.46 9.53 1.85
C ALA A 60 -30.98 9.73 1.85
N SER A 61 -31.61 9.64 0.67
CA SER A 61 -33.05 9.84 0.51
C SER A 61 -33.69 8.74 -0.34
N THR A 62 -34.95 8.42 -0.05
CA THR A 62 -35.79 7.57 -0.90
C THR A 62 -36.61 8.37 -1.91
N GLU A 63 -36.51 9.70 -1.89
CA GLU A 63 -37.19 10.59 -2.84
C GLU A 63 -36.49 10.58 -4.20
N SER A 64 -37.28 10.76 -5.27
CA SER A 64 -36.78 10.77 -6.64
C SER A 64 -37.28 12.02 -7.38
N PRO A 65 -36.38 12.93 -7.84
CA PRO A 65 -34.93 12.90 -7.62
C PRO A 65 -34.57 13.21 -6.16
N ASN A 66 -33.43 12.70 -5.67
CA ASN A 66 -32.95 13.05 -4.32
C ASN A 66 -32.66 14.57 -4.26
N PRO A 67 -33.37 15.34 -3.41
CA PRO A 67 -33.22 16.80 -3.35
C PRO A 67 -31.94 17.26 -2.64
N SER A 68 -31.27 16.39 -1.88
CA SER A 68 -30.08 16.72 -1.08
C SER A 68 -28.79 16.43 -1.85
N THR A 69 -28.45 17.31 -2.80
CA THR A 69 -27.25 17.14 -3.66
C THR A 69 -25.93 17.31 -2.91
N GLY A 70 -25.93 18.15 -1.87
CA GLY A 70 -24.71 18.58 -1.19
C GLY A 70 -23.75 19.35 -2.09
N SER A 71 -22.57 19.65 -1.55
CA SER A 71 -21.45 20.30 -2.23
C SER A 71 -20.49 19.25 -2.80
N PRO A 72 -20.21 19.26 -4.11
CA PRO A 72 -19.30 18.31 -4.76
C PRO A 72 -17.86 18.41 -4.25
N VAL A 73 -17.07 17.36 -4.52
CA VAL A 73 -15.64 17.37 -4.26
C VAL A 73 -14.95 18.28 -5.27
N LYS A 74 -14.11 19.17 -4.77
CA LYS A 74 -13.28 20.09 -5.56
C LYS A 74 -11.85 19.57 -5.73
N CYS A 75 -11.28 18.97 -4.68
CA CYS A 75 -9.90 18.46 -4.72
C CYS A 75 -9.70 17.36 -3.67
N VAL A 76 -8.81 16.42 -3.94
CA VAL A 76 -8.36 15.40 -2.98
C VAL A 76 -6.84 15.40 -2.91
N LYS A 77 -6.29 15.35 -1.68
CA LYS A 77 -4.86 15.29 -1.44
C LYS A 77 -4.53 14.11 -0.53
N LEU A 78 -3.48 13.37 -0.85
CA LEU A 78 -2.90 12.38 0.07
C LEU A 78 -2.17 13.13 1.20
N CYS A 79 -2.66 12.98 2.43
CA CYS A 79 -2.02 13.55 3.61
C CYS A 79 -0.92 12.63 4.12
N LYS A 80 -1.23 11.33 4.25
CA LYS A 80 -0.29 10.33 4.77
C LYS A 80 -0.65 8.94 4.31
N ARG A 81 0.37 8.12 4.02
CA ARG A 81 0.27 6.66 4.01
C ARG A 81 0.75 6.12 5.35
N ILE A 82 -0.06 5.27 5.98
CA ILE A 82 0.27 4.60 7.24
C ILE A 82 0.64 3.15 6.88
N LEU A 83 1.83 2.70 7.26
CA LEU A 83 2.22 1.31 7.12
C LEU A 83 1.84 0.58 8.41
N ASP A 84 0.99 -0.44 8.30
CA ASP A 84 0.53 -1.21 9.47
C ASP A 84 1.64 -2.10 10.02
N GLN A 85 2.49 -2.58 9.13
CA GLN A 85 3.67 -3.38 9.41
C GLN A 85 4.77 -3.01 8.43
N ASP A 86 6.01 -3.30 8.80
CA ASP A 86 7.12 -3.18 7.86
C ASP A 86 6.87 -4.05 6.61
N PRO A 87 7.26 -3.57 5.42
CA PRO A 87 7.18 -4.34 4.19
C PRO A 87 7.77 -5.74 4.36
N ALA A 88 6.97 -6.75 4.04
CA ALA A 88 7.36 -8.14 4.19
C ALA A 88 7.82 -8.71 2.84
N ASN A 89 8.82 -9.59 2.89
CA ASN A 89 9.22 -10.38 1.73
C ASN A 89 9.26 -11.85 2.10
N THR A 90 8.71 -12.68 1.24
CA THR A 90 8.85 -14.13 1.31
C THR A 90 9.55 -14.64 0.06
N ILE A 91 10.68 -15.31 0.23
CA ILE A 91 11.36 -16.02 -0.85
C ILE A 91 10.60 -17.32 -1.11
N LEU A 92 10.00 -17.44 -2.29
CA LEU A 92 9.24 -18.60 -2.73
C LEU A 92 10.16 -19.55 -3.50
N CYS A 93 10.68 -20.55 -2.79
CA CYS A 93 11.65 -21.51 -3.30
C CYS A 93 12.88 -20.80 -3.91
N THR A 94 13.52 -21.40 -4.91
CA THR A 94 14.68 -20.82 -5.61
C THR A 94 14.29 -20.02 -6.86
N GLN A 95 13.05 -19.53 -6.94
CA GLN A 95 12.51 -18.98 -8.19
C GLN A 95 12.00 -17.55 -8.10
N LYS A 96 11.32 -17.20 -7.01
CA LYS A 96 10.60 -15.92 -6.92
C LYS A 96 10.74 -15.33 -5.53
N SER A 97 10.71 -14.01 -5.46
CA SER A 97 10.49 -13.26 -4.23
C SER A 97 9.09 -12.66 -4.28
N ARG A 98 8.37 -12.70 -3.16
CA ARG A 98 7.07 -12.08 -3.01
C ARG A 98 7.16 -10.95 -1.99
N VAL A 99 7.00 -9.73 -2.47
CA VAL A 99 6.90 -8.53 -1.63
C VAL A 99 5.43 -8.30 -1.28
N SER A 100 5.16 -7.94 -0.02
CA SER A 100 3.83 -7.59 0.50
C SER A 100 3.89 -6.28 1.27
N LEU A 101 3.02 -5.35 0.93
CA LEU A 101 2.85 -4.05 1.55
C LEU A 101 1.45 -3.97 2.16
N ASN A 102 1.36 -3.64 3.44
CA ASN A 102 0.09 -3.44 4.14
C ASN A 102 0.01 -1.99 4.61
N PHE A 103 -1.00 -1.27 4.14
CA PHE A 103 -1.09 0.16 4.41
C PHE A 103 -2.52 0.72 4.43
N GLU A 104 -2.67 1.84 5.13
CA GLU A 104 -3.86 2.69 5.10
C GLU A 104 -3.51 4.05 4.47
N LEU A 105 -4.51 4.73 3.94
CA LEU A 105 -4.36 6.07 3.35
C LEU A 105 -5.24 7.08 4.07
N VAL A 106 -4.65 8.21 4.43
CA VAL A 106 -5.38 9.36 4.96
C VAL A 106 -5.42 10.41 3.86
N LEU A 107 -6.60 10.65 3.32
CA LEU A 107 -6.88 11.66 2.30
C LEU A 107 -7.57 12.87 2.93
N VAL A 108 -7.24 14.06 2.45
CA VAL A 108 -7.98 15.29 2.75
C VAL A 108 -8.78 15.66 1.51
N VAL A 109 -10.09 15.79 1.69
CA VAL A 109 -11.06 16.13 0.65
C VAL A 109 -11.50 17.57 0.87
N GLU A 110 -11.36 18.41 -0.15
CA GLU A 110 -11.87 19.77 -0.24
C GLU A 110 -13.14 19.77 -1.08
N TYR A 111 -14.20 20.41 -0.61
CA TYR A 111 -15.48 20.55 -1.33
C TYR A 111 -15.62 21.95 -1.92
N GLU A 112 -16.57 22.11 -2.86
CA GLU A 112 -16.81 23.39 -3.54
C GLU A 112 -17.28 24.52 -2.60
N ASP A 113 -17.88 24.18 -1.46
CA ASP A 113 -18.27 25.13 -0.40
C ASP A 113 -17.10 25.55 0.52
N ASN A 114 -15.88 25.14 0.20
CA ASN A 114 -14.64 25.37 0.97
C ASN A 114 -14.60 24.66 2.33
N THR A 115 -15.45 23.64 2.54
CA THR A 115 -15.31 22.73 3.67
C THR A 115 -14.28 21.64 3.38
N PHE A 116 -13.80 21.00 4.45
CA PHE A 116 -12.84 19.90 4.35
C PHE A 116 -13.32 18.70 5.16
N ASN A 117 -13.02 17.50 4.66
CA ASN A 117 -13.21 16.25 5.41
C ASN A 117 -11.96 15.37 5.28
N VAL A 118 -11.76 14.50 6.25
CA VAL A 118 -10.67 13.51 6.26
C VAL A 118 -11.27 12.14 5.97
N LEU A 119 -10.72 11.48 4.96
CA LEU A 119 -11.10 10.13 4.53
C LEU A 119 -9.96 9.16 4.87
N THR A 120 -10.24 8.15 5.69
CA THR A 120 -9.28 7.09 6.05
C THR A 120 -9.64 5.83 5.30
N LEU A 121 -8.85 5.47 4.30
CA LEU A 121 -9.06 4.31 3.45
C LEU A 121 -8.23 3.11 3.92
N PRO A 122 -8.81 1.88 3.91
CA PRO A 122 -10.13 1.53 3.38
C PRO A 122 -11.29 1.64 4.39
N LYS A 123 -11.05 2.07 5.63
CA LYS A 123 -12.05 2.06 6.72
C LYS A 123 -13.34 2.81 6.40
N ASP A 124 -13.23 3.95 5.72
CA ASP A 124 -14.36 4.82 5.38
C ASP A 124 -15.06 4.40 4.07
N LEU A 125 -14.65 3.27 3.45
CA LEU A 125 -15.27 2.72 2.25
C LEU A 125 -16.51 1.91 2.56
N SER A 126 -17.41 1.84 1.59
CA SER A 126 -18.45 0.81 1.57
C SER A 126 -18.80 0.38 0.13
N ALA A 127 -19.43 -0.78 0.00
CA ALA A 127 -20.15 -1.09 -1.23
C ALA A 127 -21.42 -0.21 -1.27
N PHE A 128 -21.87 0.18 -2.47
CA PHE A 128 -23.05 1.03 -2.64
C PHE A 128 -24.27 0.59 -1.80
N THR A 129 -24.57 -0.70 -1.81
CA THR A 129 -25.69 -1.35 -1.10
C THR A 129 -25.47 -1.56 0.40
N LYS A 130 -24.30 -1.20 0.94
CA LYS A 130 -23.89 -1.40 2.34
C LYS A 130 -23.62 -0.08 3.05
N TYR A 131 -24.27 0.99 2.59
CA TYR A 131 -24.20 2.30 3.22
C TYR A 131 -24.52 2.25 4.73
N THR A 132 -23.68 2.93 5.51
CA THR A 132 -23.87 3.22 6.93
C THR A 132 -23.61 4.71 7.16
N THR A 133 -23.98 5.24 8.34
CA THR A 133 -23.70 6.64 8.70
C THR A 133 -22.21 6.98 8.75
N ASP A 134 -21.35 5.97 8.91
CA ASP A 134 -19.90 6.14 8.94
C ASP A 134 -19.26 6.06 7.54
N THR A 135 -20.04 5.67 6.52
CA THR A 135 -19.56 5.62 5.15
C THR A 135 -19.30 7.03 4.64
N LYS A 136 -18.12 7.26 4.07
CA LYS A 136 -17.78 8.55 3.43
C LYS A 136 -17.49 8.41 1.94
N ALA A 137 -17.15 7.22 1.47
CA ALA A 137 -16.97 6.95 0.06
C ALA A 137 -17.42 5.54 -0.31
N PHE A 138 -17.86 5.36 -1.54
CA PHE A 138 -18.13 4.04 -2.10
C PHE A 138 -17.06 3.64 -3.11
N VAL A 139 -17.02 2.35 -3.40
CA VAL A 139 -16.29 1.78 -4.54
C VAL A 139 -17.20 0.88 -5.36
N GLY A 140 -16.85 0.66 -6.62
CA GLY A 140 -17.62 -0.16 -7.54
C GLY A 140 -17.74 -1.62 -7.13
N SER A 141 -18.70 -2.33 -7.74
CA SER A 141 -18.98 -3.75 -7.50
C SER A 141 -17.86 -4.69 -7.94
N THR A 142 -16.85 -4.17 -8.64
CA THR A 142 -15.64 -4.88 -9.03
C THR A 142 -14.58 -4.88 -7.92
N VAL A 143 -14.72 -4.00 -6.92
CA VAL A 143 -13.79 -3.87 -5.78
C VAL A 143 -14.40 -4.45 -4.51
N LEU A 144 -15.69 -4.20 -4.25
CA LEU A 144 -16.44 -4.78 -3.14
C LEU A 144 -17.69 -5.48 -3.67
N ASP A 145 -17.93 -6.71 -3.26
CA ASP A 145 -19.14 -7.45 -3.61
C ASP A 145 -20.39 -6.72 -3.07
N PRO A 146 -21.38 -6.40 -3.92
CA PRO A 146 -22.53 -5.61 -3.49
C PRO A 146 -23.47 -6.39 -2.55
N THR A 147 -23.42 -7.71 -2.53
CA THR A 147 -24.34 -8.50 -1.68
C THR A 147 -23.78 -8.64 -0.26
N THR A 148 -22.48 -8.90 -0.17
CA THR A 148 -21.79 -9.27 1.07
C THR A 148 -20.94 -8.13 1.63
N GLY A 149 -20.53 -7.16 0.82
CA GLY A 149 -19.49 -6.19 1.17
C GLY A 149 -18.09 -6.79 1.18
N ALA A 150 -17.92 -8.04 0.74
CA ALA A 150 -16.63 -8.71 0.77
C ALA A 150 -15.68 -8.10 -0.29
N PRO A 151 -14.40 -7.89 0.04
CA PRO A 151 -13.40 -7.46 -0.93
C PRO A 151 -13.21 -8.45 -2.07
N ILE A 152 -13.10 -7.90 -3.28
CA ILE A 152 -12.74 -8.63 -4.50
C ILE A 152 -11.26 -8.37 -4.77
N ILE A 153 -10.51 -9.45 -5.00
CA ILE A 153 -9.08 -9.37 -5.29
C ILE A 153 -8.88 -8.78 -6.69
N GLN A 154 -8.03 -7.77 -6.80
CA GLN A 154 -7.65 -7.12 -8.05
C GLN A 154 -6.33 -7.69 -8.54
N HIS A 155 -6.26 -8.11 -9.80
CA HIS A 155 -5.05 -8.72 -10.36
C HIS A 155 -4.50 -7.97 -11.57
N GLN A 156 -3.17 -7.99 -11.70
CA GLN A 156 -2.49 -7.76 -12.98
C GLN A 156 -1.93 -9.09 -13.48
N SER A 157 -2.69 -9.75 -14.34
CA SER A 157 -2.39 -11.13 -14.78
C SER A 157 -1.67 -11.23 -16.12
N VAL A 158 -1.62 -10.14 -16.90
CA VAL A 158 -1.13 -10.18 -18.30
C VAL A 158 0.35 -9.85 -18.45
N THR A 159 0.98 -9.24 -17.45
CA THR A 159 2.39 -8.80 -17.52
C THR A 159 3.11 -9.10 -16.20
N GLN A 160 4.36 -9.57 -16.30
CA GLN A 160 5.24 -9.62 -15.13
C GLN A 160 5.74 -8.20 -14.76
N PRO A 161 5.99 -7.92 -13.47
CA PRO A 161 5.80 -8.81 -12.33
C PRO A 161 4.31 -9.02 -12.01
N TYR A 162 3.91 -10.21 -11.57
CA TYR A 162 2.50 -10.47 -11.26
C TYR A 162 2.12 -9.74 -9.99
N GLU A 163 1.08 -8.91 -10.07
CA GLU A 163 0.65 -8.02 -8.99
C GLU A 163 -0.77 -8.35 -8.54
N GLN A 164 -1.02 -8.12 -7.26
CA GLN A 164 -2.32 -8.29 -6.63
C GLN A 164 -2.55 -7.15 -5.65
N PHE A 165 -3.75 -6.60 -5.65
CA PHE A 165 -4.23 -5.63 -4.69
C PHE A 165 -5.57 -6.08 -4.10
N VAL A 166 -5.73 -5.97 -2.78
CA VAL A 166 -6.97 -6.35 -2.10
C VAL A 166 -7.17 -5.52 -0.85
N ILE A 167 -8.43 -5.22 -0.52
CA ILE A 167 -8.79 -4.67 0.79
C ILE A 167 -8.83 -5.82 1.78
N LYS A 168 -8.08 -5.77 2.89
CA LYS A 168 -8.23 -6.75 3.96
C LYS A 168 -9.50 -6.46 4.74
N TYR A 169 -10.34 -7.48 4.86
CA TYR A 169 -11.57 -7.42 5.64
C TYR A 169 -11.44 -8.29 6.88
N ASN A 170 -11.66 -7.70 8.05
CA ASN A 170 -11.76 -8.43 9.30
C ASN A 170 -13.22 -8.83 9.51
N ALA A 171 -13.52 -10.10 9.25
CA ALA A 171 -14.88 -10.63 9.39
C ALA A 171 -15.40 -10.56 10.84
N THR A 172 -14.52 -10.57 11.84
CA THR A 172 -14.90 -10.54 13.26
C THR A 172 -15.36 -9.15 13.69
N SER A 173 -14.71 -8.09 13.18
CA SER A 173 -15.09 -6.70 13.46
C SER A 173 -15.93 -6.06 12.36
N THR A 174 -16.31 -6.84 11.35
CA THR A 174 -17.05 -6.41 10.15
C THR A 174 -16.53 -5.09 9.57
N ALA A 175 -15.20 -4.95 9.50
CA ALA A 175 -14.55 -3.70 9.13
C ALA A 175 -13.39 -3.96 8.15
N TYR A 176 -13.16 -2.99 7.25
CA TYR A 176 -11.97 -2.98 6.42
C TYR A 176 -10.77 -2.53 7.26
N ALA A 177 -9.71 -3.33 7.27
CA ALA A 177 -8.52 -3.07 8.06
C ALA A 177 -7.55 -2.16 7.29
N ASN A 178 -6.98 -2.68 6.20
CA ASN A 178 -5.95 -2.02 5.40
C ASN A 178 -6.02 -2.48 3.94
N PHE A 179 -5.23 -1.84 3.09
CA PHE A 179 -4.92 -2.34 1.76
C PHE A 179 -3.72 -3.29 1.84
N GLU A 180 -3.81 -4.41 1.13
CA GLU A 180 -2.68 -5.31 0.87
C GLU A 180 -2.34 -5.26 -0.61
N TYR A 181 -1.14 -4.80 -0.91
CA TYR A 181 -0.52 -4.89 -2.22
C TYR A 181 0.56 -5.97 -2.18
N THR A 182 0.56 -6.89 -3.16
CA THR A 182 1.61 -7.90 -3.30
C THR A 182 2.13 -7.97 -4.72
N VAL A 183 3.44 -8.15 -4.85
CA VAL A 183 4.11 -8.33 -6.14
C VAL A 183 5.07 -9.51 -6.09
N THR A 184 5.03 -10.32 -7.13
CA THR A 184 5.91 -11.48 -7.27
C THR A 184 6.97 -11.21 -8.31
N ILE A 185 8.21 -11.08 -7.85
CA ILE A 185 9.40 -10.76 -8.64
C ILE A 185 10.18 -12.06 -8.92
N PRO A 186 10.37 -12.46 -10.18
CA PRO A 186 11.27 -13.55 -10.51
C PRO A 186 12.70 -13.25 -10.07
N LEU A 187 13.43 -14.23 -9.51
CA LEU A 187 14.84 -14.02 -9.12
C LEU A 187 15.73 -13.69 -10.32
N SER A 188 15.32 -14.03 -11.54
CA SER A 188 15.98 -13.61 -12.79
C SER A 188 15.90 -12.11 -13.06
N SER A 189 14.98 -11.38 -12.42
CA SER A 189 14.83 -9.92 -12.55
C SER A 189 15.78 -9.15 -11.61
N PHE A 190 16.52 -9.85 -10.75
CA PHE A 190 17.49 -9.23 -9.87
C PHE A 190 18.80 -8.93 -10.61
N SER A 191 19.49 -7.89 -10.14
CA SER A 191 20.72 -7.34 -10.73
C SER A 191 21.87 -8.35 -10.87
N ALA A 192 21.84 -9.44 -10.11
CA ALA A 192 22.85 -10.48 -10.13
C ALA A 192 22.21 -11.86 -9.95
N PRO A 193 22.66 -12.88 -10.69
CA PRO A 193 22.20 -14.25 -10.48
C PRO A 193 22.71 -14.76 -9.13
N LEU A 194 21.78 -15.15 -8.26
CA LEU A 194 22.11 -15.74 -6.97
C LEU A 194 22.58 -17.19 -7.14
N ARG A 195 23.66 -17.57 -6.46
CA ARG A 195 24.17 -18.94 -6.44
C ARG A 195 23.29 -19.81 -5.56
N LYS A 196 23.24 -21.12 -5.85
CA LYS A 196 22.50 -22.08 -5.02
C LYS A 196 22.93 -22.09 -3.56
N CYS A 197 24.22 -21.91 -3.27
CA CYS A 197 24.72 -21.84 -1.91
C CYS A 197 24.22 -20.58 -1.18
N GLU A 198 24.13 -19.44 -1.87
CA GLU A 198 23.63 -18.17 -1.33
C GLU A 198 22.12 -18.24 -1.03
N LEU A 199 21.35 -18.92 -1.89
CA LEU A 199 19.92 -19.14 -1.68
C LEU A 199 19.59 -20.07 -0.51
N ASN A 200 20.52 -20.96 -0.17
CA ASN A 200 20.39 -21.91 0.94
C ASN A 200 21.04 -21.40 2.23
N ASP A 201 21.57 -20.17 2.23
CA ASP A 201 22.18 -19.58 3.41
C ASP A 201 21.10 -19.27 4.46
N PRO A 202 21.22 -19.76 5.71
CA PRO A 202 20.21 -19.55 6.75
C PRO A 202 20.10 -18.07 7.18
N THR A 203 21.09 -17.24 6.84
CA THR A 203 21.10 -15.81 7.14
C THR A 203 20.58 -14.96 5.98
N LEU A 204 20.15 -15.59 4.88
CA LEU A 204 19.55 -14.88 3.76
C LEU A 204 18.30 -14.15 4.21
N GLN A 205 18.32 -12.84 4.06
CA GLN A 205 17.23 -11.95 4.39
C GLN A 205 16.96 -11.00 3.24
N SER A 206 15.69 -10.61 3.14
CA SER A 206 15.26 -9.54 2.28
C SER A 206 15.19 -8.23 3.06
N TYR A 207 15.45 -7.13 2.37
CA TYR A 207 15.20 -5.79 2.84
C TYR A 207 14.54 -4.96 1.74
N ILE A 208 13.31 -4.53 1.99
CA ILE A 208 12.53 -3.72 1.05
C ILE A 208 12.72 -2.24 1.39
N VAL A 209 13.00 -1.45 0.37
CA VAL A 209 13.10 0.01 0.47
C VAL A 209 12.07 0.63 -0.44
N LEU A 210 11.23 1.48 0.15
CA LEU A 210 10.19 2.24 -0.52
C LEU A 210 10.67 3.68 -0.75
N ARG A 211 10.51 4.21 -1.98
CA ARG A 211 10.97 5.56 -2.35
C ARG A 211 10.05 6.23 -3.36
N ASN A 212 10.10 7.56 -3.41
CA ASN A 212 9.41 8.35 -4.43
C ASN A 212 7.89 8.09 -4.46
N LEU A 213 7.25 8.11 -3.28
CA LEU A 213 5.81 8.01 -3.17
C LEU A 213 5.15 9.18 -3.92
N THR A 214 4.36 8.83 -4.93
CA THR A 214 3.61 9.78 -5.77
C THR A 214 2.17 9.35 -5.84
N TYR A 215 1.26 10.31 -5.99
CA TYR A 215 -0.15 10.03 -6.16
C TYR A 215 -0.73 10.87 -7.29
N GLN A 216 -1.74 10.34 -7.95
CA GLN A 216 -2.51 11.01 -8.97
C GLN A 216 -3.98 10.98 -8.58
N VAL A 217 -4.63 12.12 -8.73
CA VAL A 217 -6.04 12.34 -8.43
C VAL A 217 -6.65 13.01 -9.65
N ASP A 218 -7.77 12.46 -10.10
CA ASP A 218 -8.60 13.06 -11.13
C ASP A 218 -10.04 13.13 -10.63
N VAL A 219 -10.56 14.34 -10.45
CA VAL A 219 -11.92 14.59 -9.99
C VAL A 219 -12.81 14.69 -11.22
N LEU A 220 -13.79 13.80 -11.30
CA LEU A 220 -14.70 13.66 -12.43
C LEU A 220 -16.06 14.31 -12.08
N ASP A 221 -17.12 13.77 -12.66
CA ASP A 221 -18.49 14.24 -12.46
C ASP A 221 -19.14 13.72 -11.18
N GLN A 222 -20.26 14.35 -10.84
CA GLN A 222 -21.16 13.87 -9.80
C GLN A 222 -21.89 12.59 -10.24
N TYR A 223 -22.15 11.72 -9.28
CA TYR A 223 -22.83 10.45 -9.46
C TYR A 223 -23.85 10.23 -8.35
N LEU A 224 -25.09 9.89 -8.73
CA LEU A 224 -26.14 9.54 -7.78
C LEU A 224 -26.00 8.06 -7.41
N ALA A 225 -25.37 7.81 -6.27
CA ALA A 225 -25.07 6.48 -5.77
C ALA A 225 -26.32 5.80 -5.19
N GLN A 226 -26.52 4.52 -5.51
CA GLN A 226 -27.59 3.71 -4.94
C GLN A 226 -27.16 3.19 -3.55
N ALA A 227 -27.43 3.98 -2.51
CA ALA A 227 -27.08 3.74 -1.12
C ALA A 227 -27.99 2.72 -0.40
N GLY A 228 -28.45 1.68 -1.11
CA GLY A 228 -29.42 0.69 -0.62
C GLY A 228 -30.48 0.32 -1.66
N ALA A 229 -31.54 -0.39 -1.27
CA ALA A 229 -32.54 -0.88 -2.22
C ALA A 229 -33.33 0.26 -2.88
N THR A 230 -33.71 1.27 -2.09
CA THR A 230 -34.55 2.41 -2.51
C THR A 230 -33.93 3.75 -2.17
N THR A 231 -32.79 3.76 -1.49
CA THR A 231 -32.09 4.95 -1.03
C THR A 231 -31.00 5.34 -2.02
N THR A 232 -30.87 6.63 -2.27
CA THR A 232 -29.81 7.21 -3.10
C THR A 232 -29.11 8.32 -2.35
N ILE A 233 -27.84 8.56 -2.69
CA ILE A 233 -27.03 9.64 -2.11
C ILE A 233 -26.11 10.24 -3.17
N TRP A 234 -25.94 11.56 -3.14
CA TRP A 234 -25.08 12.24 -4.09
C TRP A 234 -23.60 12.10 -3.74
N THR A 235 -22.80 11.79 -4.75
CA THR A 235 -21.36 11.56 -4.64
C THR A 235 -20.62 12.26 -5.78
N THR A 236 -19.31 12.44 -5.63
CA THR A 236 -18.40 12.85 -6.70
C THR A 236 -17.46 11.70 -7.03
N MET A 237 -17.32 11.37 -8.31
CA MET A 237 -16.39 10.36 -8.78
C MET A 237 -14.96 10.90 -8.76
N VAL A 238 -14.04 10.17 -8.16
CA VAL A 238 -12.62 10.52 -8.07
C VAL A 238 -11.79 9.29 -8.42
N ASN A 239 -10.98 9.40 -9.46
CA ASN A 239 -9.98 8.39 -9.78
C ASN A 239 -8.72 8.66 -8.96
N PHE A 240 -8.32 7.67 -8.17
CA PHE A 240 -7.15 7.75 -7.31
C PHE A 240 -6.13 6.68 -7.70
N SER A 241 -4.86 7.07 -7.80
CA SER A 241 -3.73 6.14 -7.99
C SER A 241 -2.59 6.53 -7.07
N LEU A 242 -1.93 5.52 -6.52
CA LEU A 242 -0.74 5.65 -5.70
C LEU A 242 0.38 4.83 -6.36
N SER A 243 1.53 5.45 -6.57
CA SER A 243 2.69 4.80 -7.16
C SER A 243 3.94 5.06 -6.34
N GLU A 244 4.79 4.04 -6.23
CA GLU A 244 6.05 4.11 -5.50
C GLU A 244 7.13 3.25 -6.15
N ASP A 245 8.39 3.59 -5.90
CA ASP A 245 9.53 2.72 -6.23
C ASP A 245 9.69 1.66 -5.13
N ILE A 246 9.61 0.39 -5.52
CA ILE A 246 9.82 -0.76 -4.64
C ILE A 246 11.18 -1.35 -4.97
N ILE A 247 12.13 -1.21 -4.04
CA ILE A 247 13.48 -1.76 -4.16
C ILE A 247 13.61 -2.94 -3.22
N ASP A 248 13.71 -4.14 -3.78
CA ASP A 248 13.92 -5.36 -3.02
C ASP A 248 15.41 -5.74 -3.03
N LYS A 249 16.02 -5.86 -1.85
CA LYS A 249 17.43 -6.24 -1.68
C LYS A 249 17.51 -7.58 -0.96
N LEU A 250 18.19 -8.53 -1.58
CA LEU A 250 18.51 -9.80 -0.96
C LEU A 250 19.96 -9.76 -0.46
N GLY A 251 20.16 -10.11 0.80
CA GLY A 251 21.48 -10.09 1.42
C GLY A 251 21.65 -11.15 2.50
N ILE A 252 22.90 -11.47 2.81
CA ILE A 252 23.28 -12.38 3.89
C ILE A 252 24.04 -11.61 4.96
N ASN A 253 23.99 -12.11 6.19
CA ASN A 253 24.81 -11.54 7.26
C ASN A 253 26.28 -11.90 6.98
N GLN A 254 27.15 -10.92 7.21
CA GLN A 254 28.59 -11.10 7.14
C GLN A 254 29.26 -10.37 8.28
N ASP A 255 30.21 -11.05 8.88
CA ASP A 255 31.11 -10.47 9.87
C ASP A 255 32.33 -9.97 9.13
N ILE A 256 32.60 -8.67 9.25
CA ILE A 256 33.80 -8.05 8.71
C ILE A 256 34.65 -7.62 9.90
N GLN A 257 35.84 -8.20 10.00
CA GLN A 257 36.82 -7.78 10.99
C GLN A 257 37.73 -6.73 10.35
N ILE A 258 37.78 -5.54 10.94
CA ILE A 258 38.65 -4.45 10.51
C ILE A 258 39.58 -4.08 11.67
N MET A 259 40.86 -3.93 11.39
CA MET A 259 41.80 -3.38 12.38
C MET A 259 41.65 -1.86 12.39
N GLY A 260 41.21 -1.30 13.51
CA GLY A 260 40.94 0.13 13.63
C GLY A 260 41.22 0.67 15.02
N THR A 261 41.12 1.99 15.16
CA THR A 261 41.29 2.68 16.44
C THR A 261 39.90 3.17 16.89
N PRO A 262 39.29 2.56 17.93
CA PRO A 262 38.00 3.03 18.44
C PRO A 262 38.13 4.42 19.05
N GLU A 263 37.24 5.35 18.68
CA GLU A 263 37.25 6.74 19.18
C GLU A 263 36.86 6.83 20.67
N TYR A 264 36.11 5.84 21.18
CA TYR A 264 35.67 5.76 22.56
C TYR A 264 35.99 4.39 23.15
N VAL A 265 36.96 4.36 24.07
CA VAL A 265 37.19 3.21 24.95
C VAL A 265 36.60 3.58 26.31
N CYS A 266 35.49 2.95 26.70
CA CYS A 266 35.01 3.07 28.08
C CYS A 266 36.07 2.48 29.01
N GLN A 267 36.71 3.31 29.83
CA GLN A 267 37.56 2.85 30.91
C GLN A 267 36.66 2.58 32.13
N ASP A 268 36.64 1.34 32.62
CA ASP A 268 35.94 0.93 33.86
C ASP A 268 36.48 1.62 35.13
N SER A 269 37.38 2.59 35.01
CA SER A 269 38.06 3.24 36.14
C SER A 269 37.22 4.28 36.88
N SER A 270 35.92 4.40 36.62
CA SER A 270 35.04 5.26 37.43
C SER A 270 33.60 4.73 37.51
N CYS A 271 33.44 3.47 37.91
CA CYS A 271 32.25 3.10 38.68
C CYS A 271 32.46 3.57 40.12
N ASP A 272 32.30 4.89 40.34
CA ASP A 272 32.13 5.43 41.69
C ASP A 272 30.74 5.00 42.19
N CYS A 273 30.70 3.85 42.84
CA CYS A 273 29.65 3.56 43.81
C CYS A 273 29.89 4.50 45.02
N CYS A 274 29.06 5.53 45.13
CA CYS A 274 28.76 6.23 46.38
C CYS A 274 27.24 6.50 46.43
#